data_AF-A0A0S7XJN9-F1
#
_entry.id   AF-A0A0S7XJN9-F1
#
_cell.length_a   1.000
_cell.length_b   1.000
_cell.length_c   1.000
_cell.angle_alpha   90.00
_cell.angle_beta   90.00
_cell.angle_gamma   90.00
#
_symmetry.space_group_name_H-M   'P 1'
#
loop_
_entity.id
_entity.type
_entity.pdbx_description
1 polymer ?
#
loop_
_entity_poly.entity_id
_entity_poly.type
_entity_poly.pdbx_seq_one_letter_code
_entity_poly.pdbx_strand_id
1 'polypeptide(L)'
;MFKKLLRIELIAILLVLSLLVTPTLAVTEEVSAQPKLEIRSRNFWQEADITFWQTLPFATLFGHLIDRQLSAIMFPGASPHWNAIVTFATVVSAGNAWIHASKVTKKEKKIN
;
A
#
# COMPACT_ATOMS: atom_id res chain seq x y z
N MET A 1 20.36 12.29 -21.15
CA MET A 1 19.43 11.15 -21.04
C MET A 1 19.46 10.50 -19.65
N PHE A 2 20.64 10.13 -19.13
CA PHE A 2 20.83 9.52 -17.80
C PHE A 2 20.18 10.26 -16.62
N LYS A 3 20.28 11.60 -16.58
CA LYS A 3 19.66 12.43 -15.52
C LYS A 3 18.13 12.39 -15.49
N LYS A 4 17.46 12.08 -16.61
CA LYS A 4 15.99 11.92 -16.65
C LYS A 4 15.56 10.56 -16.10
N LEU A 5 16.30 9.51 -16.43
CA LEU A 5 16.05 8.15 -15.93
C LEU A 5 16.17 8.10 -14.40
N LEU A 6 17.25 8.69 -13.87
CA LEU A 6 17.53 8.73 -12.42
C LEU A 6 16.48 9.52 -11.63
N ARG A 7 15.87 10.55 -12.25
CA ARG A 7 14.77 11.31 -11.64
C ARG A 7 13.47 10.48 -11.59
N ILE A 8 13.19 9.68 -12.61
CA ILE A 8 11.99 8.83 -12.66
C ILE A 8 12.11 7.70 -11.64
N GLU A 9 13.27 7.06 -11.54
CA GLU A 9 13.56 6.05 -10.51
C GLU A 9 13.42 6.64 -9.10
N LEU A 10 13.97 7.83 -8.87
CA LEU A 10 13.84 8.51 -7.58
C LEU A 10 12.37 8.84 -7.25
N ILE A 11 11.59 9.31 -8.23
CA ILE A 11 10.15 9.60 -8.05
C ILE A 11 9.37 8.32 -7.77
N ALA A 12 9.67 7.23 -8.48
CA ALA A 12 9.02 5.94 -8.26
C ALA A 12 9.36 5.39 -6.86
N ILE A 13 10.63 5.49 -6.43
CA ILE A 13 11.08 5.10 -5.10
C ILE A 13 10.40 5.96 -4.03
N LEU A 14 10.31 7.28 -4.24
CA LEU A 14 9.63 8.20 -3.33
C LEU A 14 8.11 7.96 -3.27
N LEU A 15 7.49 7.54 -4.38
CA LEU A 15 6.09 7.11 -4.42
C LEU A 15 5.87 5.82 -3.65
N VAL A 16 6.76 4.83 -3.81
CA VAL A 16 6.71 3.57 -3.07
C VAL A 16 6.93 3.83 -1.58
N LEU A 17 7.85 4.73 -1.22
CA LEU A 17 8.09 5.15 0.16
C LEU A 17 6.91 5.93 0.74
N SER A 18 6.26 6.82 -0.02
CA SER A 18 5.06 7.51 0.47
C SER A 18 3.90 6.53 0.67
N LEU A 19 3.70 5.60 -0.27
CA LEU A 19 2.71 4.51 -0.15
C LEU A 19 2.94 3.60 1.07
N LEU A 20 4.18 3.45 1.53
CA LEU A 20 4.51 2.71 2.77
C LEU A 20 4.27 3.52 4.06
N VAL A 21 4.25 4.85 3.98
CA VAL A 21 4.15 5.74 5.16
C VAL A 21 2.73 6.28 5.35
N THR A 22 2.01 6.63 4.29
CA THR A 22 0.69 7.26 4.36
C THR A 22 -0.45 6.38 4.92
N PRO A 23 -0.44 5.03 4.92
CA PRO A 23 -1.50 4.25 5.57
C PRO A 23 -1.54 4.45 7.10
N THR A 24 -0.52 5.08 7.70
CA THR A 24 -0.45 5.27 9.16
C THR A 24 -1.26 6.47 9.67
N LEU A 25 -1.65 7.43 8.81
CA LEU A 25 -2.36 8.64 9.24
C LEU A 25 -3.89 8.53 9.14
N ALA A 26 -4.41 7.60 8.33
CA ALA A 26 -5.83 7.30 8.25
C ALA A 26 -6.25 6.15 9.18
N VAL A 27 -5.35 5.68 10.06
CA VAL A 27 -5.71 4.89 11.24
C VAL A 27 -6.44 5.82 12.21
N THR A 28 -7.71 6.07 11.87
CA THR A 28 -8.83 6.33 12.77
C THR A 28 -8.44 6.99 14.10
N GLU A 29 -8.33 8.32 14.12
CA GLU A 29 -8.46 9.07 15.38
C GLU A 29 -9.80 8.77 16.08
N GLU A 30 -10.79 8.23 15.35
CA GLU A 30 -12.05 7.75 15.91
C GLU A 30 -11.89 6.53 16.83
N VAL A 31 -10.81 5.75 16.73
CA VAL A 31 -10.53 4.66 17.70
C VAL A 31 -9.92 5.20 18.99
N SER A 32 -9.41 6.42 19.00
CA SER A 32 -8.88 7.08 20.21
C SER A 32 -9.99 7.75 21.04
N ALA A 33 -11.17 7.97 20.45
CA ALA A 33 -12.27 8.73 21.07
C ALA A 33 -13.30 7.85 21.83
N GLN A 34 -13.16 6.53 21.85
CA GLN A 34 -14.01 5.65 22.64
C GLN A 34 -13.26 5.13 23.88
N PRO A 35 -13.41 5.76 25.05
CA PRO A 35 -12.91 5.19 26.29
C PRO A 35 -13.82 4.02 26.66
N LYS A 36 -13.24 2.82 26.75
CA LYS A 36 -13.82 1.63 27.41
C LYS A 36 -14.94 0.85 26.69
N LEU A 37 -14.80 0.55 25.40
CA LEU A 37 -15.48 -0.64 24.84
C LEU A 37 -14.43 -1.61 24.30
N GLU A 38 -14.22 -2.67 25.10
CA GLU A 38 -13.53 -3.91 24.78
C GLU A 38 -12.14 -3.81 24.13
N ILE A 39 -11.16 -4.28 24.91
CA ILE A 39 -9.89 -4.81 24.45
C ILE A 39 -10.21 -6.01 23.54
N ARG A 40 -10.69 -5.77 22.31
CA ARG A 40 -10.47 -6.71 21.23
C ARG A 40 -8.99 -6.58 20.94
N SER A 41 -8.20 -7.54 21.45
CA SER A 41 -6.86 -7.79 20.93
C SER A 41 -6.94 -7.70 19.41
N ARG A 42 -6.27 -6.74 18.77
CA ARG A 42 -6.33 -6.61 17.31
C ARG A 42 -5.78 -7.90 16.73
N ASN A 43 -6.66 -8.72 16.17
CA ASN A 43 -6.24 -9.97 15.56
C ASN A 43 -5.42 -9.63 14.31
N PHE A 44 -4.27 -10.27 14.14
CA PHE A 44 -3.41 -10.13 12.97
C PHE A 44 -4.21 -10.18 11.66
N TRP A 45 -5.13 -11.14 11.58
CA TRP A 45 -5.95 -11.36 10.40
C TRP A 45 -6.94 -10.23 10.13
N GLN A 46 -7.47 -9.57 11.18
CA GLN A 46 -8.37 -8.43 11.02
C GLN A 46 -7.60 -7.20 10.53
N GLU A 47 -6.44 -6.93 11.10
CA GLU A 47 -5.59 -5.82 10.66
C GLU A 47 -5.06 -6.04 9.23
N ALA A 48 -4.73 -7.28 8.87
CA ALA A 48 -4.28 -7.63 7.53
C ALA A 48 -5.42 -7.44 6.51
N ASP A 49 -6.63 -7.93 6.79
CA ASP A 49 -7.79 -7.80 5.90
C ASP A 49 -8.16 -6.32 5.66
N ILE A 50 -8.27 -5.53 6.73
CA ILE A 50 -8.56 -4.09 6.64
C ILE A 50 -7.49 -3.38 5.80
N THR A 51 -6.21 -3.61 6.10
CA THR A 51 -5.11 -2.96 5.40
C THR A 51 -5.04 -3.39 3.93
N PHE A 52 -5.35 -4.64 3.62
CA PHE A 52 -5.37 -5.16 2.25
C PHE A 52 -6.42 -4.41 1.42
N TRP A 53 -7.67 -4.40 1.87
CA TRP A 53 -8.76 -3.76 1.14
C TRP A 53 -8.64 -2.24 1.06
N GLN A 54 -8.08 -1.60 2.08
CA GLN A 54 -7.81 -0.16 2.05
C GLN A 54 -6.74 0.22 1.02
N THR A 55 -5.76 -0.65 0.79
CA THR A 55 -4.60 -0.34 -0.08
C THR A 55 -4.82 -0.75 -1.52
N LEU A 56 -5.70 -1.74 -1.77
CA LEU A 56 -5.93 -2.33 -3.09
C LEU A 56 -6.38 -1.32 -4.17
N PRO A 57 -7.33 -0.40 -3.92
CA PRO A 57 -7.75 0.59 -4.93
C PRO A 57 -6.61 1.52 -5.34
N PHE A 58 -5.80 1.96 -4.37
CA PHE A 58 -4.65 2.83 -4.63
C PHE A 58 -3.56 2.08 -5.38
N ALA A 59 -3.23 0.85 -4.96
CA ALA A 59 -2.22 0.04 -5.65
C ALA A 59 -2.64 -0.26 -7.10
N THR A 60 -3.94 -0.44 -7.36
CA THR A 60 -4.49 -0.60 -8.71
C THR A 60 -4.35 0.68 -9.54
N LEU A 61 -4.71 1.84 -8.98
CA LEU A 61 -4.57 3.13 -9.65
C LEU A 61 -3.10 3.43 -9.99
N PHE A 62 -2.19 3.21 -9.04
CA PHE A 62 -0.76 3.42 -9.27
C PHE A 62 -0.18 2.41 -10.27
N GLY A 63 -0.58 1.14 -10.19
CA GLY A 63 -0.21 0.12 -11.18
C GLY A 63 -0.61 0.55 -12.59
N HIS A 64 -1.81 1.09 -12.76
CA HIS A 64 -2.26 1.65 -14.04
C HIS A 64 -1.40 2.83 -14.50
N LEU A 65 -1.10 3.79 -13.63
CA LEU A 65 -0.25 4.93 -13.98
C LEU A 65 1.17 4.52 -14.39
N ILE A 66 1.75 3.55 -13.68
CA ILE A 66 3.07 2.99 -13.98
C ILE A 66 3.04 2.27 -15.34
N ASP A 67 2.04 1.41 -15.56
CA ASP A 67 1.87 0.69 -16.82
C ASP A 67 1.70 1.65 -18.00
N ARG A 68 0.93 2.74 -17.85
CA ARG A 68 0.80 3.76 -18.91
C ARG A 68 2.13 4.46 -19.21
N GLN A 69 2.91 4.80 -18.19
CA GLN A 69 4.20 5.46 -18.38
C GLN A 69 5.25 4.54 -19.03
N LEU A 70 5.30 3.28 -18.60
CA LEU A 70 6.20 2.29 -19.18
C LEU A 70 5.80 1.90 -20.61
N SER A 71 4.51 1.68 -20.85
CA SER A 71 4.00 1.35 -22.17
C SER A 71 4.15 2.52 -23.16
N ALA A 72 4.02 3.76 -22.71
CA ALA A 72 4.30 4.92 -23.58
C ALA A 72 5.75 4.93 -24.14
N ILE A 73 6.70 4.32 -23.42
CA ILE A 73 8.12 4.27 -23.81
C ILE A 73 8.44 2.99 -24.58
N MET A 74 7.94 1.84 -24.11
CA MET A 74 8.31 0.52 -24.65
C MET A 74 7.34 0.00 -25.71
N PHE A 75 6.05 0.34 -25.62
CA PHE A 75 4.98 -0.20 -26.47
C PHE A 75 3.95 0.89 -26.81
N PRO A 76 4.31 1.87 -27.66
CA PRO A 76 3.46 3.01 -27.96
C PRO A 76 2.12 2.56 -28.58
N GLY A 77 1.01 3.03 -27.99
CA GLY A 77 -0.34 2.68 -28.43
C GLY A 77 -0.92 1.39 -27.84
N ALA A 78 -0.16 0.66 -27.02
CA ALA A 78 -0.67 -0.54 -26.35
C ALA A 78 -1.78 -0.21 -25.34
N SER A 79 -2.77 -1.10 -25.26
CA SER A 79 -3.78 -1.08 -24.20
C SER A 79 -3.15 -1.41 -22.84
N PRO A 80 -3.73 -0.93 -21.72
CA PRO A 80 -3.20 -1.24 -20.39
C PRO A 80 -3.14 -2.74 -20.12
N HIS A 81 -2.03 -3.20 -19.53
CA HIS A 81 -1.85 -4.61 -19.16
C HIS A 81 -2.55 -4.91 -17.83
N TRP A 82 -3.89 -5.00 -17.86
CA TRP A 82 -4.71 -5.18 -16.66
C TRP A 82 -4.30 -6.38 -15.79
N ASN A 83 -3.85 -7.48 -16.40
CA ASN A 83 -3.34 -8.63 -15.64
C ASN A 83 -2.12 -8.25 -14.79
N ALA A 84 -1.15 -7.53 -15.36
CA ALA A 84 0.04 -7.08 -14.64
C ALA A 84 -0.31 -6.05 -13.54
N ILE A 85 -1.24 -5.15 -13.84
CA ILE A 85 -1.73 -4.14 -12.88
C ILE A 85 -2.39 -4.82 -11.68
N VAL A 86 -3.29 -5.78 -11.91
CA VAL A 86 -4.01 -6.50 -10.85
C VAL A 86 -3.04 -7.36 -10.02
N THR A 87 -2.08 -8.04 -10.67
CA THR A 87 -1.05 -8.81 -9.95
C THR A 87 -0.20 -7.90 -9.09
N PHE A 88 0.29 -6.77 -9.63
CA PHE A 88 1.05 -5.78 -8.87
C PHE A 88 0.26 -5.27 -7.67
N ALA A 89 -0.99 -4.84 -7.89
CA ALA A 89 -1.83 -4.30 -6.84
C ALA A 89 -2.06 -5.31 -5.71
N THR A 90 -2.37 -6.56 -6.06
CA THR A 90 -2.60 -7.64 -5.10
C THR A 90 -1.35 -7.91 -4.26
N VAL A 91 -0.17 -8.01 -4.89
CA VAL A 91 1.09 -8.29 -4.18
C VAL A 91 1.48 -7.13 -3.26
N VAL A 92 1.39 -5.89 -3.73
CA VAL A 92 1.72 -4.70 -2.93
C VAL A 92 0.78 -4.57 -1.74
N SER A 93 -0.53 -4.74 -1.95
CA SER A 93 -1.52 -4.70 -0.88
C SER A 93 -1.33 -5.82 0.14
N ALA A 94 -1.07 -7.04 -0.30
CA ALA A 94 -0.79 -8.17 0.60
C ALA A 94 0.49 -7.94 1.42
N GLY A 95 1.56 -7.45 0.78
CA GLY A 95 2.81 -7.13 1.46
C GLY A 95 2.64 -6.01 2.49
N ASN A 96 1.91 -4.94 2.14
CA ASN A 96 1.63 -3.85 3.05
C ASN A 96 0.76 -4.29 4.24
N ALA A 97 -0.29 -5.07 3.96
CA ALA A 97 -1.17 -5.65 4.96
C ALA A 97 -0.40 -6.51 5.98
N TRP A 98 0.46 -7.39 5.49
CA TRP A 98 1.27 -8.26 6.34
C TRP A 98 2.21 -7.46 7.25
N ILE A 99 2.91 -6.46 6.69
CA ILE A 99 3.85 -5.62 7.44
C ILE A 99 3.11 -4.80 8.50
N HIS A 100 1.97 -4.19 8.13
CA HIS A 100 1.16 -3.38 9.04
C HIS A 100 0.61 -4.23 10.20
N ALA A 101 -0.08 -5.32 9.88
CA ALA A 101 -0.64 -6.23 10.87
C ALA A 101 0.44 -6.79 11.81
N SER A 102 1.62 -7.14 11.28
CA SER A 102 2.76 -7.59 12.10
C SER A 102 3.24 -6.53 13.08
N LYS A 103 3.26 -5.26 12.68
CA LYS A 103 3.71 -4.15 13.55
C LYS A 103 2.69 -3.86 14.65
N VAL A 104 1.40 -3.83 14.31
CA VAL A 104 0.32 -3.52 15.26
C VAL A 104 0.20 -4.62 16.32
N THR A 105 0.15 -5.89 15.91
CA THR A 105 0.04 -7.03 16.83
C THR A 105 1.27 -7.23 17.73
N LYS A 106 2.49 -6.98 17.21
CA LYS A 106 3.71 -7.00 18.03
C LYS A 106 3.75 -5.87 19.06
N LYS A 107 3.17 -4.70 18.76
CA LYS A 107 3.08 -3.60 19.72
C LYS A 107 2.12 -3.95 20.85
N GLU A 108 0.96 -4.53 20.57
CA GLU A 108 0.01 -4.97 21.62
C GLU A 108 0.63 -6.00 22.57
N LYS A 109 1.37 -6.99 22.06
CA LYS A 109 2.08 -7.99 22.88
C LYS A 109 3.18 -7.43 23.80
N LYS A 110 3.66 -6.21 23.56
CA LYS A 110 4.66 -5.55 24.43
C LYS A 110 4.04 -4.69 25.52
N ILE A 111 2.76 -4.33 25.38
CA ILE A 111 2.05 -3.44 26.30
C ILE A 111 1.27 -4.25 27.34
N ASN A 112 0.90 -5.50 27.02
CA ASN A 112 0.41 -6.52 27.95
C ASN A 112 1.56 -7.33 28.55
#